data_AF-A0A6J7LRL5-F1
#
_entry.id   AF-A0A6J7LRL5-F1
#
_cell.length_a   1.000
_cell.length_b   1.000
_cell.length_c   1.000
_cell.angle_alpha   90.00
_cell.angle_beta   90.00
_cell.angle_gamma   90.00
#
_symmetry.space_group_name_H-M   'P 1'
#
loop_
_entity.id
_entity.type
_entity.pdbx_description
1 polymer ?
#
loop_
_entity_poly.entity_id
_entity_poly.type
_entity_poly.pdbx_seq_one_letter_code
_entity_poly.pdbx_strand_id
1 'polypeptide(L)'
;MNFKTLRNSRGWIFVLATVVGLSFGGYTFVHRALTSHVYVTNCGVIDYKPTVVIKFCADAGVLISQVEWSSWSTDSATGSGVYEINDCQPTCVAGKSHYADVEIVLSKLKNISGKSAFTFIKIKTKDSKNLPLSQSSEDAWPLELAG
;
A
#
# COMPACT_ATOMS: atom_id res chain seq x y z
N MET A 1 48.81 -2.53 27.78
CA MET A 1 48.41 -3.53 26.74
C MET A 1 48.81 -3.00 25.38
N ASN A 2 49.56 -3.78 24.58
CA ASN A 2 50.04 -3.37 23.27
C ASN A 2 49.03 -3.78 22.18
N PHE A 3 48.40 -2.78 21.55
CA PHE A 3 47.37 -2.98 20.53
C PHE A 3 47.88 -3.76 19.31
N LYS A 4 49.19 -3.69 19.01
CA LYS A 4 49.81 -4.46 17.91
C LYS A 4 49.75 -5.96 18.15
N THR A 5 49.91 -6.41 19.40
CA THR A 5 49.91 -7.83 19.76
C THR A 5 48.49 -8.42 19.73
N LEU A 6 47.50 -7.63 20.15
CA LEU A 6 46.08 -8.01 20.07
C LEU A 6 45.62 -8.15 18.61
N ARG A 7 46.02 -7.22 17.74
CA ARG A 7 45.62 -7.18 16.32
C ARG A 7 46.01 -8.44 15.52
N ASN A 8 47.13 -9.08 15.84
CA ASN A 8 47.61 -10.28 15.15
C ASN A 8 47.18 -11.60 15.83
N SER A 9 46.42 -11.53 16.93
CA SER A 9 45.94 -12.73 17.60
C SER A 9 44.79 -13.38 16.84
N ARG A 10 44.72 -14.71 16.85
CA ARG A 10 43.62 -15.47 16.21
C ARG A 10 42.25 -15.03 16.75
N GLY A 11 42.16 -14.72 18.04
CA GLY A 11 40.92 -14.22 18.67
C GLY A 11 40.42 -12.90 18.10
N TRP A 12 41.32 -11.95 17.80
CA TRP A 12 40.94 -10.66 17.22
C TRP A 12 40.43 -10.80 15.77
N ILE A 13 40.98 -11.74 15.00
CA ILE A 13 40.49 -12.05 13.64
C ILE A 13 39.07 -12.60 13.70
N PHE A 14 38.78 -13.53 14.62
CA PHE A 14 37.41 -14.06 14.79
C PHE A 14 36.41 -12.97 15.19
N VAL A 15 36.78 -12.09 16.12
CA VAL A 15 35.92 -10.98 16.56
C VAL A 15 35.66 -10.00 15.40
N LEU A 16 36.68 -9.66 14.61
CA LEU A 16 36.48 -8.81 13.44
C LEU A 16 35.57 -9.48 12.40
N ALA A 17 35.77 -10.76 12.10
CA ALA A 17 34.96 -11.50 11.14
C ALA A 17 33.48 -11.59 11.57
N THR A 18 33.21 -11.83 12.86
CA THR A 18 31.83 -11.89 13.36
C THR A 18 31.15 -10.53 13.35
N VAL A 19 31.85 -9.47 13.76
CA VAL A 19 31.32 -8.09 13.71
C VAL A 19 30.98 -7.70 12.28
N VAL A 20 31.89 -7.93 11.33
CA VAL A 20 31.65 -7.66 9.91
C VAL A 20 30.48 -8.49 9.37
N GLY A 21 30.41 -9.78 9.71
CA GLY A 21 29.30 -10.66 9.31
C GLY A 21 27.94 -10.19 9.83
N LEU A 22 27.86 -9.80 11.10
CA LEU A 22 26.63 -9.28 11.70
C LEU A 22 26.23 -7.93 11.09
N SER A 23 27.19 -7.01 10.88
CA SER A 23 26.92 -5.72 10.24
C SER A 23 26.43 -5.89 8.80
N PHE A 24 27.04 -6.79 8.01
CA PHE A 24 26.64 -7.05 6.64
C PHE A 24 25.28 -7.77 6.55
N GLY A 25 25.02 -8.73 7.43
CA GLY A 25 23.73 -9.40 7.56
C GLY A 25 22.61 -8.42 7.92
N GLY A 26 22.83 -7.57 8.92
CA GLY A 26 21.90 -6.50 9.30
C GLY A 26 21.65 -5.51 8.17
N TYR A 27 22.73 -5.07 7.49
CA TYR A 27 22.64 -4.14 6.35
C TYR A 27 21.79 -4.70 5.21
N THR A 28 22.05 -5.95 4.79
CA THR A 28 21.30 -6.56 3.68
C THR A 28 19.83 -6.79 4.02
N PHE A 29 19.52 -7.18 5.26
CA PHE A 29 18.15 -7.33 5.74
C PHE A 29 17.38 -6.00 5.70
N VAL A 30 17.95 -4.95 6.30
CA VAL A 30 17.34 -3.60 6.31
C VAL A 30 17.21 -3.05 4.89
N HIS A 31 18.22 -3.25 4.05
CA HIS A 31 18.20 -2.78 2.66
C HIS A 31 17.10 -3.44 1.84
N ARG A 32 16.87 -4.76 1.98
CA ARG A 32 15.76 -5.47 1.31
C ARG A 32 14.39 -4.97 1.76
N ALA A 33 14.21 -4.74 3.06
CA ALA A 33 12.97 -4.21 3.60
C ALA A 33 12.66 -2.80 3.10
N LEU A 34 13.69 -1.96 2.91
CA LEU A 34 13.54 -0.60 2.37
C LEU A 34 13.35 -0.56 0.85
N THR A 35 13.85 -1.56 0.12
CA THR A 35 13.85 -1.54 -1.36
C THR A 35 12.69 -2.29 -1.99
N SER A 36 11.98 -3.18 -1.28
CA SER A 36 10.78 -3.84 -1.83
C SER A 36 9.60 -2.86 -1.90
N HIS A 37 9.56 -2.07 -2.97
CA HIS A 37 8.39 -1.25 -3.28
C HIS A 37 7.22 -2.18 -3.63
N VAL A 38 6.20 -2.15 -2.78
CA VAL A 38 4.91 -2.77 -3.05
C VAL A 38 4.06 -1.74 -3.74
N TYR A 39 3.46 -2.12 -4.85
CA TYR A 39 2.63 -1.27 -5.69
C TYR A 39 1.14 -1.59 -5.46
N VAL A 40 0.30 -0.89 -6.20
CA VAL A 40 -1.14 -1.09 -6.26
C VAL A 40 -1.54 -1.10 -7.72
N THR A 41 -2.52 -1.92 -8.07
CA THR A 41 -3.17 -1.83 -9.37
C THR A 41 -4.29 -0.79 -9.30
N ASN A 42 -4.33 0.14 -10.24
CA ASN A 42 -5.37 1.16 -10.31
C ASN A 42 -5.73 1.36 -11.78
N CYS A 43 -6.83 0.76 -12.22
CA CYS A 43 -7.25 0.76 -13.62
C CYS A 43 -6.16 0.33 -14.61
N GLY A 44 -5.45 -0.75 -14.28
CA GLY A 44 -4.38 -1.31 -15.12
C GLY A 44 -3.04 -0.59 -14.99
N VAL A 45 -2.97 0.53 -14.27
CA VAL A 45 -1.72 1.20 -13.92
C VAL A 45 -1.14 0.58 -12.66
N ILE A 46 0.17 0.32 -12.66
CA ILE A 46 0.91 -0.08 -11.47
C ILE A 46 1.45 1.19 -10.80
N ASP A 47 0.87 1.55 -9.65
CA ASP A 47 1.16 2.80 -8.96
C ASP A 47 1.73 2.56 -7.54
N TYR A 48 2.53 3.50 -7.04
CA TYR A 48 3.10 3.44 -5.70
C TYR A 48 2.47 4.52 -4.83
N LYS A 49 1.74 4.10 -3.77
CA LYS A 49 1.04 4.99 -2.84
C LYS A 49 0.16 6.03 -3.55
N PRO A 50 -0.84 5.58 -4.35
CA PRO A 50 -1.72 6.50 -5.07
C PRO A 50 -2.47 7.42 -4.11
N THR A 51 -2.73 8.65 -4.53
CA THR A 51 -3.62 9.60 -3.84
C THR A 51 -5.09 9.47 -4.27
N VAL A 52 -5.35 8.70 -5.32
CA VAL A 52 -6.68 8.38 -5.84
C VAL A 52 -6.75 6.90 -6.23
N VAL A 53 -7.77 6.18 -5.78
CA VAL A 53 -8.02 4.77 -6.15
C VAL A 53 -9.39 4.66 -6.82
N ILE A 54 -9.45 4.22 -8.07
CA ILE A 54 -10.67 4.20 -8.87
C ILE A 54 -11.29 2.80 -8.81
N LYS A 55 -12.61 2.74 -8.56
CA LYS A 55 -13.38 1.48 -8.59
C LYS A 55 -13.88 1.17 -10.00
N PHE A 56 -14.52 2.14 -10.64
CA PHE A 56 -15.07 1.99 -11.99
C PHE A 56 -14.20 2.73 -13.00
N CYS A 57 -13.35 1.99 -13.69
CA CYS A 57 -12.31 2.57 -14.54
C CYS A 57 -12.81 3.24 -15.82
N ALA A 58 -14.01 2.89 -16.28
CA ALA A 58 -14.56 3.44 -17.52
C ALA A 58 -14.97 4.91 -17.38
N ASP A 59 -15.51 5.30 -16.23
CA ASP A 59 -16.13 6.61 -16.01
C ASP A 59 -15.72 7.30 -14.71
N ALA A 60 -14.95 6.62 -13.85
CA ALA A 60 -14.61 7.07 -12.50
C ALA A 60 -15.85 7.41 -11.64
N GLY A 61 -16.99 6.78 -11.90
CA GLY A 61 -18.25 7.04 -11.19
C GLY A 61 -18.20 6.69 -9.71
N VAL A 62 -17.25 5.84 -9.30
CA VAL A 62 -16.87 5.59 -7.91
C VAL A 62 -15.34 5.58 -7.77
N LEU A 63 -14.84 6.34 -6.80
CA LEU A 63 -13.42 6.42 -6.47
C LEU A 63 -13.21 6.75 -4.99
N ILE A 64 -11.96 6.56 -4.53
CA ILE A 64 -11.47 7.14 -3.29
C ILE A 64 -10.46 8.23 -3.64
N SER A 65 -10.71 9.47 -3.23
CA SER A 65 -9.79 10.60 -3.42
C SER A 65 -9.09 10.98 -2.11
N GLN A 66 -8.12 11.89 -2.20
CA GLN A 66 -7.39 12.45 -1.05
C GLN A 66 -6.82 11.35 -0.13
N VAL A 67 -6.26 10.31 -0.75
CA VAL A 67 -5.75 9.16 0.00
C VAL A 67 -4.46 9.52 0.71
N GLU A 68 -4.45 9.29 2.02
CA GLU A 68 -3.30 9.40 2.90
C GLU A 68 -2.97 8.05 3.54
N TRP A 69 -1.74 7.57 3.31
CA TRP A 69 -1.31 6.25 3.78
C TRP A 69 -0.65 6.35 5.16
N SER A 70 -1.17 5.58 6.13
CA SER A 70 -0.63 5.48 7.49
C SER A 70 0.39 4.34 7.63
N SER A 71 0.23 3.27 6.86
CA SER A 71 1.15 2.13 6.83
C SER A 71 1.30 1.55 5.43
N TRP A 72 2.48 1.04 5.11
CA TRP A 72 2.79 0.44 3.81
C TRP A 72 3.84 -0.66 3.96
N SER A 73 3.42 -1.91 3.90
CA SER A 73 4.30 -3.08 3.92
C SER A 73 3.92 -4.09 2.83
N THR A 74 4.60 -5.23 2.77
CA THR A 74 4.27 -6.36 1.88
C THR A 74 3.01 -7.10 2.30
N ASP A 75 2.64 -7.02 3.58
CA ASP A 75 1.52 -7.79 4.13
C ASP A 75 0.20 -7.05 3.92
N SER A 76 0.21 -5.73 4.12
CA SER A 76 -0.94 -4.85 3.99
C SER A 76 -0.50 -3.39 3.87
N ALA A 77 -1.35 -2.56 3.29
CA ALA A 77 -1.25 -1.11 3.39
C ALA A 77 -2.55 -0.52 3.93
N THR A 78 -2.44 0.43 4.84
CA THR A 78 -3.58 1.08 5.47
C THR A 78 -3.51 2.58 5.29
N GLY A 79 -4.67 3.21 5.18
CA GLY A 79 -4.76 4.66 4.99
C GLY A 79 -6.17 5.17 5.23
N SER A 80 -6.39 6.41 4.87
CA SER A 80 -7.73 6.99 4.82
C SER A 80 -7.89 7.86 3.58
N GLY A 81 -9.14 8.15 3.22
CA GLY A 81 -9.46 9.02 2.09
C GLY A 81 -10.93 9.36 2.06
N VAL A 82 -11.37 9.93 0.95
CA VAL A 82 -12.76 10.34 0.72
C VAL A 82 -13.36 9.45 -0.35
N TYR A 83 -14.34 8.63 0.02
CA TYR A 83 -15.18 7.92 -0.93
C TYR A 83 -16.04 8.93 -1.68
N GLU A 84 -16.07 8.82 -3.00
CA GLU A 84 -16.87 9.63 -3.90
C GLU A 84 -17.69 8.72 -4.82
N ILE A 85 -18.98 9.01 -4.94
CA ILE A 85 -19.89 8.36 -5.88
C ILE A 85 -20.76 9.39 -6.60
N ASN A 86 -20.86 9.29 -7.92
CA ASN A 86 -21.82 10.07 -8.70
C ASN A 86 -23.18 9.35 -8.75
N ASP A 87 -24.27 10.05 -8.45
CA ASP A 87 -25.63 9.46 -8.49
C ASP A 87 -26.17 9.20 -9.91
N CYS A 88 -25.49 9.73 -10.93
CA CYS A 88 -25.83 9.64 -12.35
C CYS A 88 -27.28 10.03 -12.67
N GLN A 89 -27.90 10.94 -11.90
CA GLN A 89 -29.27 11.40 -12.14
C GLN A 89 -29.31 12.82 -12.72
N PRO A 90 -29.94 13.05 -13.90
CA PRO A 90 -30.53 12.06 -14.83
C PRO A 90 -29.49 11.39 -15.75
N THR A 91 -28.27 11.89 -15.80
CA THR A 91 -27.14 11.32 -16.55
C THR A 91 -25.87 11.43 -15.70
N CYS A 92 -24.84 10.63 -15.96
CA CYS A 92 -23.58 10.71 -15.20
C CYS A 92 -22.83 12.05 -15.35
N VAL A 93 -23.03 12.76 -16.47
CA VAL A 93 -22.43 14.09 -16.69
C VAL A 93 -23.13 15.16 -15.84
N ALA A 94 -24.44 15.03 -15.64
CA ALA A 94 -25.25 16.01 -14.90
C ALA A 94 -25.51 15.61 -13.43
N GLY A 95 -25.12 14.40 -13.04
CA GLY A 95 -25.33 13.86 -11.70
C GLY A 95 -24.50 14.57 -10.64
N LYS A 96 -24.82 14.28 -9.38
CA LYS A 96 -24.13 14.88 -8.23
C LYS A 96 -23.21 13.86 -7.58
N SER A 97 -22.04 14.33 -7.16
CA SER A 97 -21.14 13.57 -6.31
C SER A 97 -21.62 13.59 -4.85
N HIS A 98 -21.54 12.43 -4.22
CA HIS A 98 -21.78 12.23 -2.79
C HIS A 98 -20.52 11.68 -2.13
N TYR A 99 -20.30 12.05 -0.87
CA TYR A 99 -19.01 11.86 -0.20
C TYR A 99 -19.13 11.17 1.16
N ALA A 100 -18.11 10.39 1.53
CA ALA A 100 -17.93 9.90 2.89
C ALA A 100 -16.44 9.70 3.22
N ASP A 101 -16.04 10.04 4.44
CA ASP A 101 -14.68 9.76 4.91
C ASP A 101 -14.53 8.27 5.23
N VAL A 102 -13.49 7.64 4.68
CA VAL A 102 -13.26 6.20 4.81
C VAL A 102 -11.86 5.85 5.30
N GLU A 103 -11.76 4.73 6.00
CA GLU A 103 -10.53 3.98 6.20
C GLU A 103 -10.32 2.98 5.06
N ILE A 104 -9.07 2.75 4.69
CA ILE A 104 -8.67 1.94 3.54
C ILE A 104 -7.74 0.83 4.02
N VAL A 105 -7.97 -0.38 3.54
CA VAL A 105 -7.07 -1.53 3.69
C VAL A 105 -6.82 -2.16 2.33
N LEU A 106 -5.55 -2.20 1.93
CA LEU A 106 -5.08 -2.91 0.73
C LEU A 106 -4.51 -4.27 1.10
N SER A 107 -4.81 -5.27 0.27
CA SER A 107 -4.42 -6.65 0.52
C SER A 107 -4.28 -7.45 -0.78
N LYS A 108 -4.04 -8.76 -0.64
CA LYS A 108 -3.84 -9.72 -1.74
C LYS A 108 -2.70 -9.30 -2.67
N LEU A 109 -1.47 -9.48 -2.17
CA LEU A 109 -0.27 -9.23 -2.95
C LEU A 109 -0.15 -10.24 -4.10
N LYS A 110 0.07 -9.76 -5.33
CA LYS A 110 0.38 -10.60 -6.50
C LYS A 110 1.60 -10.05 -7.23
N ASN A 111 2.28 -10.91 -7.98
CA ASN A 111 3.31 -10.46 -8.91
C ASN A 111 2.66 -10.10 -10.26
N ILE A 112 2.81 -8.84 -10.66
CA ILE A 112 2.28 -8.30 -11.92
C ILE A 112 3.46 -7.69 -12.66
N SER A 113 3.82 -8.27 -13.81
CA SER A 113 4.95 -7.82 -14.64
C SER A 113 6.26 -7.67 -13.86
N GLY A 114 6.55 -8.60 -12.95
CA GLY A 114 7.77 -8.59 -12.13
C GLY A 114 7.70 -7.69 -10.89
N LYS A 115 6.57 -6.99 -10.66
CA LYS A 115 6.36 -6.12 -9.50
C LYS A 115 5.34 -6.71 -8.54
N SER A 116 5.61 -6.65 -7.24
CA SER A 116 4.63 -7.02 -6.21
C SER A 116 3.60 -5.91 -6.06
N ALA A 117 2.32 -6.21 -6.30
CA ALA A 117 1.23 -5.24 -6.22
C ALA A 117 0.05 -5.77 -5.42
N PHE A 118 -0.58 -4.92 -4.61
CA PHE A 118 -1.88 -5.20 -4.01
C PHE A 118 -2.97 -5.19 -5.07
N THR A 119 -3.89 -6.15 -4.95
CA THR A 119 -4.95 -6.42 -5.95
C THR A 119 -6.34 -6.37 -5.36
N PHE A 120 -6.47 -5.98 -4.09
CA PHE A 120 -7.76 -5.91 -3.41
C PHE A 120 -7.78 -4.76 -2.42
N ILE A 121 -8.90 -4.04 -2.41
CA ILE A 121 -9.17 -2.95 -1.49
C ILE A 121 -10.43 -3.27 -0.69
N LYS A 122 -10.40 -2.91 0.58
CA LYS A 122 -11.56 -2.81 1.46
C LYS A 122 -11.60 -1.39 2.02
N ILE A 123 -12.80 -0.82 2.09
CA ILE A 123 -13.05 0.47 2.71
C ILE A 123 -14.13 0.36 3.78
N LYS A 124 -14.09 1.28 4.74
CA LYS A 124 -15.11 1.44 5.78
C LYS A 124 -15.28 2.92 6.12
N THR A 125 -16.52 3.39 6.26
CA THR A 125 -16.78 4.76 6.73
C THR A 125 -16.24 4.99 8.14
N LYS A 126 -15.61 6.15 8.37
CA LYS A 126 -15.09 6.52 9.70
C LYS A 126 -16.19 6.72 10.74
N ASP A 127 -17.36 7.20 10.32
CA ASP A 127 -18.49 7.49 11.22
C ASP A 127 -19.46 6.30 11.40
N SER A 128 -19.11 5.13 10.84
CA SER A 128 -19.92 3.90 10.87
C SER A 128 -21.31 3.99 10.22
N LYS A 129 -21.63 5.08 9.51
CA LYS A 129 -22.87 5.17 8.72
C LYS A 129 -22.71 4.48 7.37
N ASN A 130 -23.81 4.28 6.67
CA ASN A 130 -23.74 3.71 5.33
C ASN A 130 -22.97 4.64 4.37
N LEU A 131 -22.23 4.04 3.44
CA LEU A 131 -21.70 4.74 2.29
C LEU A 131 -22.86 5.39 1.51
N PRO A 132 -22.66 6.56 0.90
CA PRO A 132 -23.67 7.19 0.07
C PRO A 132 -24.16 6.23 -1.02
N LEU A 133 -25.48 6.19 -1.23
CA LEU A 133 -26.14 5.29 -2.19
C LEU A 133 -25.90 3.79 -1.93
N SER A 134 -25.47 3.42 -0.72
CA SER A 134 -25.27 2.04 -0.26
C SER A 134 -26.11 1.75 0.98
N GLN A 135 -26.38 0.46 1.24
CA GLN A 135 -27.00 -0.01 2.47
C GLN A 135 -25.97 -0.55 3.48
N SER A 136 -24.68 -0.32 3.22
CA SER A 136 -23.56 -0.81 4.02
C SER A 136 -22.58 0.33 4.33
N SER A 137 -21.96 0.30 5.50
CA SER A 137 -20.85 1.17 5.90
C SER A 137 -19.49 0.73 5.34
N GLU A 138 -19.46 -0.41 4.65
CA GLU A 138 -18.28 -1.03 4.07
C GLU A 138 -18.50 -1.39 2.60
N ASP A 139 -17.43 -1.37 1.83
CA ASP A 139 -17.36 -1.87 0.45
C ASP A 139 -15.98 -2.48 0.20
N ALA A 140 -15.86 -3.39 -0.76
CA ALA A 140 -14.62 -4.03 -1.12
C ALA A 140 -14.64 -4.52 -2.56
N TRP A 141 -13.54 -4.33 -3.29
CA TRP A 141 -13.45 -4.74 -4.68
C TRP A 141 -12.03 -5.18 -5.07
N PRO A 142 -11.90 -6.04 -6.10
CA PRO A 142 -10.61 -6.26 -6.74
C PRO A 142 -10.16 -4.98 -7.46
N LEU A 143 -8.86 -4.72 -7.39
CA LEU A 143 -8.20 -3.59 -8.06
C LEU A 143 -7.64 -3.96 -9.44
N GLU A 144 -7.67 -5.24 -9.76
CA GLU A 144 -7.41 -5.75 -11.10
C GLU A 144 -8.53 -5.26 -12.02
N LEU A 145 -8.19 -4.89 -13.27
CA LEU A 145 -9.13 -4.37 -14.26
C LEU A 145 -10.45 -5.15 -14.21
N ALA A 146 -11.48 -4.51 -13.64
CA ALA A 146 -12.85 -4.95 -13.81
C ALA A 146 -13.20 -4.64 -15.28
N GLY A 147 -13.00 -5.65 -16.13
CA GLY A 147 -13.59 -5.72 -17.46
C GLY A 147 -15.03 -6.19 -17.35
#